data_AF-A0A644SXB8-F1
#
_entry.id   AF-A0A644SXB8-F1
#
_cell.length_a   1.000
_cell.length_b   1.000
_cell.length_c   1.000
_cell.angle_alpha   90.00
_cell.angle_beta   90.00
_cell.angle_gamma   90.00
#
_symmetry.space_group_name_H-M   'P 1'
#
loop_
_entity.id
_entity.type
_entity.pdbx_description
1 polymer ?
#
loop_
_entity_poly.entity_id
_entity_poly.type
_entity_poly.pdbx_seq_one_letter_code
_entity_poly.pdbx_strand_id
1 'polypeptide(L)'
;MSYYRFIDKGDGPTKLFLGGVHGREGETTIDFFKSLSYSDFSIGKTFIYNFDNTKYISTIKEEYYESKLGKKIINLINKHKPDFYIELHCYNIKNHEKLISPNRRKSQGVPPLIDLENNVLISSVSPLIRKKYFKMETVCKTLEIPCFNKKFYNESYKKQYNGNEILYLNNLDKKSKLSVNTYLDIIKILAKVKNREEFQEIMINKYPKQVELAVKYAKEIFGGEFPPF
;
A
#
# COMPACT_ATOMS: atom_id res chain seq x y z
N MET A 1 6.90 -8.80 -17.19
CA MET A 1 5.47 -9.14 -17.07
C MET A 1 4.75 -8.24 -16.06
N SER A 2 4.15 -7.15 -16.53
CA SER A 2 3.21 -6.37 -15.71
C SER A 2 1.93 -7.18 -15.46
N TYR A 3 1.50 -7.30 -14.20
CA TYR A 3 0.22 -7.91 -13.84
C TYR A 3 -0.88 -6.85 -13.79
N TYR A 4 -2.06 -7.20 -14.31
CA TYR A 4 -3.25 -6.37 -14.26
C TYR A 4 -4.46 -7.22 -13.87
N ARG A 5 -5.29 -6.68 -12.99
CA ARG A 5 -6.59 -7.24 -12.65
C ARG A 5 -7.60 -6.13 -12.48
N PHE A 6 -8.80 -6.35 -13.02
CA PHE A 6 -9.95 -5.49 -12.84
C PHE A 6 -11.07 -6.27 -12.18
N ILE A 7 -11.73 -5.64 -11.21
CA ILE A 7 -12.86 -6.18 -10.47
C ILE A 7 -13.97 -5.14 -10.56
N ASP A 8 -15.06 -5.50 -11.23
CA ASP A 8 -16.26 -4.68 -11.32
C ASP A 8 -17.36 -5.33 -10.48
N LYS A 9 -17.84 -4.60 -9.48
CA LYS A 9 -18.95 -5.00 -8.61
C LYS A 9 -20.07 -3.96 -8.64
N GLY A 10 -20.22 -3.28 -9.78
CA GLY A 10 -21.25 -2.26 -10.01
C GLY A 10 -20.87 -0.92 -9.40
N ASP A 11 -21.89 -0.16 -9.00
CA ASP A 11 -21.72 1.19 -8.48
C ASP A 11 -21.10 1.18 -7.08
N GLY A 12 -20.22 2.16 -6.84
CA GLY A 12 -19.46 2.27 -5.60
C GLY A 12 -18.11 2.95 -5.80
N PRO A 13 -17.23 2.91 -4.79
CA PRO A 13 -15.94 3.59 -4.84
C PRO A 13 -15.03 2.99 -5.92
N THR A 14 -14.20 3.85 -6.50
CA THR A 14 -13.11 3.44 -7.39
C THR A 14 -11.82 3.29 -6.59
N LYS A 15 -11.20 2.11 -6.63
CA LYS A 15 -9.97 1.78 -5.92
C LYS A 15 -8.86 1.46 -6.92
N LEU A 16 -7.70 2.08 -6.76
CA LEU A 16 -6.52 1.87 -7.57
C LEU A 16 -5.38 1.37 -6.69
N PHE A 17 -5.03 0.10 -6.84
CA PHE A 17 -3.88 -0.53 -6.18
C PHE A 17 -2.72 -0.66 -7.16
N LEU A 18 -1.55 -0.22 -6.74
CA LEU A 18 -0.31 -0.31 -7.49
C LEU A 18 0.74 -1.10 -6.70
N GLY A 19 1.53 -1.93 -7.39
CA GLY A 19 2.75 -2.54 -6.87
C GLY A 19 3.87 -2.47 -7.90
N GLY A 20 5.09 -2.75 -7.49
CA GLY A 20 6.27 -2.61 -8.35
C GLY A 20 6.53 -1.17 -8.80
N VAL A 21 6.18 -0.18 -7.97
CA VAL A 21 6.32 1.23 -8.32
C VAL A 21 7.79 1.65 -8.47
N HIS A 22 8.75 0.93 -7.91
CA HIS A 22 10.16 1.11 -8.20
C HIS A 22 11.01 -0.13 -7.91
N GLY A 23 12.19 -0.19 -8.53
CA GLY A 23 13.18 -1.22 -8.27
C GLY A 23 12.66 -2.62 -8.64
N ARG A 24 12.77 -3.55 -7.71
CA ARG A 24 12.34 -4.95 -7.82
C ARG A 24 11.15 -5.31 -6.92
N GLU A 25 10.50 -4.30 -6.34
CA GLU A 25 9.46 -4.50 -5.33
C GLU A 25 8.25 -5.27 -5.88
N GLY A 26 8.04 -5.18 -7.20
CA GLY A 26 7.01 -5.91 -7.94
C GLY A 26 7.09 -7.43 -7.78
N GLU A 27 8.27 -7.98 -7.49
CA GLU A 27 8.48 -9.41 -7.23
C GLU A 27 7.84 -9.86 -5.91
N THR A 28 7.78 -8.98 -4.91
CA THR A 28 7.13 -9.23 -3.62
C THR A 28 5.64 -8.87 -3.67
N THR A 29 5.30 -7.69 -4.20
CA THR A 29 3.93 -7.16 -4.13
C THR A 29 2.93 -7.96 -4.98
N ILE A 30 3.38 -8.61 -6.05
CA ILE A 30 2.53 -9.44 -6.91
C ILE A 30 1.88 -10.61 -6.16
N ASP A 31 2.57 -11.21 -5.20
CA ASP A 31 2.08 -12.38 -4.45
C ASP A 31 0.88 -11.99 -3.56
N PHE A 32 0.89 -10.77 -3.01
CA PHE A 32 -0.27 -10.21 -2.29
C PHE A 32 -1.47 -10.00 -3.22
N PHE A 33 -1.27 -9.42 -4.40
CA PHE A 33 -2.38 -9.20 -5.32
C PHE A 33 -3.01 -10.49 -5.83
N LYS A 34 -2.19 -11.53 -6.06
CA LYS A 34 -2.69 -12.83 -6.51
C LYS A 34 -3.37 -13.64 -5.40
N SER A 35 -3.04 -13.38 -4.14
CA SER A 35 -3.67 -14.06 -3.01
C SER A 35 -5.09 -13.54 -2.71
N LEU A 36 -5.41 -12.32 -3.11
CA LEU A 36 -6.76 -11.74 -2.95
C LEU A 36 -7.80 -12.46 -3.83
N SER A 37 -8.91 -12.83 -3.21
CA SER A 37 -10.07 -13.44 -3.86
C SER A 37 -11.10 -12.39 -4.27
N TYR A 38 -12.07 -12.76 -5.12
CA TYR A 38 -13.15 -11.82 -5.51
C TYR A 38 -13.97 -11.34 -4.31
N SER A 39 -14.15 -12.16 -3.27
CA SER A 39 -14.91 -11.80 -2.06
C SER A 39 -14.15 -10.86 -1.11
N ASP A 40 -12.85 -10.65 -1.31
CA ASP A 40 -12.07 -9.69 -0.51
C ASP A 40 -12.35 -8.22 -0.88
N PHE A 41 -13.11 -7.96 -1.96
CA PHE A 41 -13.41 -6.61 -2.44
C PHE A 41 -14.86 -6.21 -2.20
N SER A 42 -15.11 -4.94 -1.86
CA SER A 42 -16.46 -4.37 -1.77
C SER A 42 -17.11 -4.12 -3.13
N ILE A 43 -18.35 -3.63 -3.13
CA ILE A 43 -18.96 -2.97 -4.30
C ILE A 43 -18.06 -1.86 -4.88
N GLY A 44 -18.32 -1.47 -6.11
CA GLY A 44 -17.52 -0.50 -6.86
C GLY A 44 -16.51 -1.15 -7.80
N LYS A 45 -15.50 -0.38 -8.19
CA LYS A 45 -14.51 -0.76 -9.21
C LYS A 45 -13.12 -0.79 -8.63
N THR A 46 -12.43 -1.92 -8.72
CA THR A 46 -11.04 -2.04 -8.26
C THR A 46 -10.10 -2.36 -9.42
N PHE A 47 -9.12 -1.50 -9.62
CA PHE A 47 -8.04 -1.64 -10.59
C PHE A 47 -6.75 -1.99 -9.86
N ILE A 48 -6.10 -3.07 -10.27
CA ILE A 48 -4.86 -3.55 -9.67
C ILE A 48 -3.80 -3.63 -10.76
N TYR A 49 -2.67 -2.95 -10.55
CA TYR A 49 -1.51 -3.01 -11.42
C TYR A 49 -0.28 -3.39 -10.60
N ASN A 50 0.51 -4.32 -11.11
CA ASN A 50 1.85 -4.58 -10.58
C ASN A 50 2.84 -4.43 -11.73
N PHE A 51 3.74 -3.45 -11.61
CA PHE A 51 4.70 -3.15 -12.66
C PHE A 51 5.93 -4.06 -12.59
N ASP A 52 6.63 -4.11 -13.73
CA ASP A 52 7.88 -4.83 -13.88
C ASP A 52 9.05 -4.14 -13.19
N ASN A 53 10.16 -4.87 -13.10
CA ASN A 53 11.41 -4.34 -12.59
C ASN A 53 11.82 -3.07 -13.33
N THR A 54 12.14 -2.04 -12.56
CA THR A 54 12.60 -0.75 -13.06
C THR A 54 13.87 -0.33 -12.33
N LYS A 55 14.56 0.69 -12.86
CA LYS A 55 15.59 1.37 -12.09
C LYS A 55 14.95 1.98 -10.84
N TYR A 56 15.60 1.82 -9.69
CA TYR A 56 15.14 2.47 -8.47
C TYR A 56 15.27 3.99 -8.59
N ILE A 57 14.14 4.67 -8.47
CA ILE A 57 14.03 6.13 -8.32
C ILE A 57 13.05 6.35 -7.17
N SER A 58 13.36 7.27 -6.27
CA SER A 58 12.51 7.51 -5.09
C SER A 58 11.26 8.30 -5.45
N THR A 59 10.08 7.84 -5.01
CA THR A 59 8.77 8.49 -5.29
C THR A 59 8.63 9.87 -4.65
N ILE A 60 9.49 10.24 -3.71
CA ILE A 60 9.51 11.58 -3.11
C ILE A 60 10.29 12.60 -3.94
N LYS A 61 10.91 12.18 -5.05
CA LYS A 61 11.61 13.08 -5.98
C LYS A 61 10.80 13.34 -7.24
N GLU A 62 10.88 14.55 -7.76
CA GLU A 62 10.18 14.95 -9.00
C GLU A 62 10.61 14.12 -10.22
N GLU A 63 11.90 13.79 -10.31
CA GLU A 63 12.49 12.96 -11.38
C GLU A 63 11.77 11.59 -11.54
N TYR A 64 11.17 11.06 -10.47
CA TYR A 64 10.36 9.84 -10.53
C TYR A 64 9.14 10.04 -11.43
N TYR A 65 8.41 11.13 -11.26
CA TYR A 65 7.18 11.43 -11.98
C TYR A 65 7.42 11.91 -13.42
N GLU A 66 8.66 12.27 -13.75
CA GLU A 66 9.11 12.55 -15.11
C GLU A 66 9.50 11.28 -15.88
N SER A 67 9.80 10.20 -15.16
CA SER A 67 10.12 8.90 -15.73
C SER A 67 8.94 8.28 -16.49
N LYS A 68 9.23 7.28 -17.34
CA LYS A 68 8.20 6.53 -18.08
C LYS A 68 7.18 5.88 -17.14
N LEU A 69 7.63 5.33 -16.00
CA LEU A 69 6.73 4.69 -15.04
C LEU A 69 5.92 5.73 -14.26
N GLY A 70 6.54 6.80 -13.77
CA GLY A 70 5.84 7.87 -13.07
C GLY A 70 4.76 8.53 -13.92
N LYS A 71 5.06 8.84 -15.19
CA LYS A 71 4.06 9.34 -16.16
C LYS A 71 2.91 8.35 -16.37
N LYS A 72 3.22 7.05 -16.46
CA LYS A 72 2.19 6.00 -16.58
C LYS A 72 1.28 5.97 -15.35
N ILE A 73 1.83 6.07 -14.15
CA ILE A 73 1.06 6.12 -12.89
C ILE A 73 0.16 7.36 -12.86
N ILE A 74 0.68 8.55 -13.20
CA ILE A 74 -0.12 9.78 -13.29
C ILE A 74 -1.28 9.60 -14.29
N ASN A 75 -1.03 8.99 -15.44
CA ASN A 75 -2.10 8.72 -16.42
C ASN A 75 -3.17 7.78 -15.87
N LEU A 76 -2.81 6.76 -15.07
CA LEU A 76 -3.77 5.90 -14.39
C LEU A 76 -4.58 6.66 -13.35
N ILE A 77 -3.95 7.52 -12.56
CA ILE A 77 -4.64 8.38 -11.57
C ILE A 77 -5.67 9.26 -12.28
N ASN A 78 -5.27 9.96 -13.34
CA ASN A 78 -6.16 10.85 -14.10
C ASN A 78 -7.28 10.11 -14.82
N LYS A 79 -7.00 8.90 -15.34
CA LYS A 79 -7.97 8.05 -16.03
C LYS A 79 -9.04 7.52 -15.08
N HIS A 80 -8.63 7.01 -13.92
CA HIS A 80 -9.51 6.29 -13.00
C HIS A 80 -10.13 7.18 -11.93
N LYS A 81 -9.53 8.35 -11.62
CA LYS A 81 -9.98 9.28 -10.59
C LYS A 81 -10.39 8.57 -9.28
N PRO A 82 -9.48 7.80 -8.66
CA PRO A 82 -9.85 6.89 -7.59
C PRO A 82 -10.24 7.62 -6.30
N ASP A 83 -11.17 7.01 -5.56
CA ASP A 83 -11.49 7.35 -4.17
C ASP A 83 -10.46 6.77 -3.19
N PHE A 84 -9.81 5.67 -3.60
CA PHE A 84 -8.72 5.05 -2.87
C PHE A 84 -7.51 4.80 -3.80
N TYR A 85 -6.36 5.34 -3.44
CA TYR A 85 -5.10 5.13 -4.13
C TYR A 85 -4.08 4.46 -3.19
N ILE A 86 -3.69 3.24 -3.50
CA ILE A 86 -2.82 2.42 -2.65
C ILE A 86 -1.56 2.03 -3.41
N GLU A 87 -0.40 2.35 -2.86
CA GLU A 87 0.90 1.87 -3.34
C GLU A 87 1.41 0.78 -2.39
N LEU A 88 1.60 -0.43 -2.90
CA LEU A 88 2.30 -1.51 -2.22
C LEU A 88 3.78 -1.44 -2.58
N HIS A 89 4.60 -1.47 -1.55
CA HIS A 89 6.05 -1.42 -1.61
C HIS A 89 6.65 -2.54 -0.78
N CYS A 90 7.95 -2.77 -1.00
CA CYS A 90 8.74 -3.53 -0.04
C CYS A 90 10.09 -2.87 0.19
N TYR A 91 10.66 -3.08 1.38
CA TYR A 91 11.93 -2.51 1.76
C TYR A 91 12.92 -3.57 2.24
N ASN A 92 14.22 -3.26 2.17
CA ASN A 92 15.23 -4.08 2.83
C ASN A 92 15.11 -3.91 4.34
N ILE A 93 14.91 -5.00 5.11
CA ILE A 93 14.71 -4.97 6.56
C ILE A 93 15.76 -4.14 7.32
N LYS A 94 17.01 -4.07 6.82
CA LYS A 94 18.08 -3.23 7.40
C LYS A 94 17.73 -1.73 7.44
N ASN A 95 16.80 -1.29 6.59
CA ASN A 95 16.35 0.10 6.50
C ASN A 95 15.17 0.41 7.44
N HIS A 96 14.65 -0.55 8.21
CA HIS A 96 13.49 -0.36 9.08
C HIS A 96 13.64 0.89 9.98
N GLU A 97 14.69 0.93 10.79
CA GLU A 97 14.98 2.04 11.71
C GLU A 97 15.10 3.38 10.99
N LYS A 98 15.64 3.39 9.77
CA LYS A 98 15.76 4.60 8.96
C LYS A 98 14.39 5.09 8.47
N LEU A 99 13.47 4.18 8.16
CA LEU A 99 12.14 4.50 7.64
C LEU A 99 11.22 5.07 8.72
N ILE A 100 11.32 4.58 9.95
CA ILE A 100 10.54 5.06 11.10
C ILE A 100 11.24 6.17 11.90
N SER A 101 12.47 6.54 11.51
CA SER A 101 13.26 7.53 12.25
C SER A 101 12.58 8.91 12.26
N PRO A 102 12.41 9.56 13.42
CA PRO A 102 11.93 10.95 13.52
C PRO A 102 12.75 11.94 12.68
N ASN A 103 14.02 11.65 12.42
CA ASN A 103 14.92 12.48 11.61
C ASN A 103 14.63 12.42 10.10
N ARG A 104 13.72 11.54 9.66
CA ARG A 104 13.35 11.42 8.24
C ARG A 104 12.79 12.73 7.69
N ARG A 105 12.09 13.52 8.52
CA ARG A 105 11.60 14.84 8.11
C ARG A 105 12.74 15.79 7.78
N LYS A 106 13.75 15.89 8.65
CA LYS A 106 14.91 16.75 8.44
C LYS A 106 15.77 16.29 7.27
N SER A 107 15.92 14.98 7.08
CA SER A 107 16.84 14.40 6.09
C SER A 107 16.24 14.17 4.70
N GLN A 108 14.92 13.94 4.60
CA GLN A 108 14.24 13.58 3.36
C GLN A 108 13.06 14.50 3.01
N GLY A 109 12.72 15.46 3.87
CA GLY A 109 11.59 16.36 3.65
C GLY A 109 10.21 15.72 3.82
N VAL A 110 10.15 14.46 4.27
CA VAL A 110 8.91 13.70 4.49
C VAL A 110 8.88 13.08 5.88
N PRO A 111 7.70 12.93 6.50
CA PRO A 111 7.60 12.37 7.85
C PRO A 111 8.07 10.91 7.90
N PRO A 112 8.35 10.38 9.09
CA PRO A 112 8.56 8.96 9.31
C PRO A 112 7.39 8.12 8.80
N LEU A 113 7.67 6.88 8.39
CA LEU A 113 6.61 5.89 8.23
C LEU A 113 6.10 5.46 9.61
N ILE A 114 4.85 5.01 9.66
CA ILE A 114 4.19 4.61 10.90
C ILE A 114 4.21 3.09 11.00
N ASP A 115 4.74 2.57 12.10
CA ASP A 115 4.84 1.13 12.36
C ASP A 115 3.49 0.57 12.83
N LEU A 116 2.90 -0.31 12.01
CA LEU A 116 1.68 -1.06 12.28
C LEU A 116 1.96 -2.43 12.92
N GLU A 117 3.14 -2.58 13.51
CA GLU A 117 3.68 -3.81 14.09
C GLU A 117 4.15 -4.82 13.03
N ASN A 118 4.89 -5.83 13.48
CA ASN A 118 5.42 -6.90 12.62
C ASN A 118 6.21 -6.38 11.40
N ASN A 119 6.88 -5.23 11.54
CA ASN A 119 7.61 -4.55 10.47
C ASN A 119 6.73 -4.18 9.26
N VAL A 120 5.42 -4.01 9.45
CA VAL A 120 4.53 -3.45 8.44
C VAL A 120 4.44 -1.95 8.68
N LEU A 121 4.76 -1.16 7.66
CA LEU A 121 4.73 0.29 7.78
C LEU A 121 3.62 0.87 6.88
N ILE A 122 3.01 1.96 7.33
CA ILE A 122 2.02 2.73 6.57
C ILE A 122 2.38 4.21 6.56
N SER A 123 2.05 4.88 5.46
CA SER A 123 2.04 6.34 5.40
C SER A 123 1.10 6.83 4.30
N SER A 124 1.04 8.13 4.08
CA SER A 124 0.48 8.66 2.83
C SER A 124 1.49 8.51 1.69
N VAL A 125 0.99 8.54 0.46
CA VAL A 125 1.83 8.58 -0.74
C VAL A 125 2.61 9.90 -0.82
N SER A 126 3.56 9.97 -1.74
CA SER A 126 4.40 11.16 -1.94
C SER A 126 3.59 12.46 -1.95
N PRO A 127 3.98 13.49 -1.16
CA PRO A 127 3.30 14.79 -1.16
C PRO A 127 3.19 15.43 -2.55
N LEU A 128 4.13 15.13 -3.46
CA LEU A 128 4.16 15.61 -4.84
C LEU A 128 2.89 15.23 -5.62
N ILE A 129 2.44 13.98 -5.50
CA ILE A 129 1.20 13.54 -6.14
C ILE A 129 -0.01 13.77 -5.25
N ARG A 130 0.15 13.65 -3.92
CA ARG A 130 -0.95 13.80 -2.96
C ARG A 130 -1.65 15.15 -3.09
N LYS A 131 -0.87 16.22 -3.22
CA LYS A 131 -1.36 17.60 -3.34
C LYS A 131 -1.87 17.95 -4.73
N LYS A 132 -1.32 17.29 -5.76
CA LYS A 132 -1.55 17.69 -7.16
C LYS A 132 -2.70 16.95 -7.85
N TYR A 133 -2.89 15.67 -7.55
CA TYR A 133 -3.81 14.81 -8.33
C TYR A 133 -4.99 14.26 -7.55
N PHE A 134 -5.05 14.49 -6.24
CA PHE A 134 -6.05 13.88 -5.38
C PHE A 134 -6.78 14.92 -4.54
N LYS A 135 -8.08 14.69 -4.35
CA LYS A 135 -8.89 15.53 -3.48
C LYS A 135 -8.58 15.23 -2.00
N MET A 136 -9.02 16.08 -1.09
CA MET A 136 -8.74 15.90 0.34
C MET A 136 -9.35 14.60 0.88
N GLU A 137 -10.53 14.23 0.40
CA GLU A 137 -11.27 13.02 0.76
C GLU A 137 -10.62 11.73 0.21
N THR A 138 -9.84 11.77 -0.88
CA THR A 138 -9.24 10.57 -1.48
C THR A 138 -8.26 9.90 -0.53
N VAL A 139 -8.52 8.63 -0.17
CA VAL A 139 -7.64 7.85 0.72
C VAL A 139 -6.40 7.43 -0.05
N CYS A 140 -5.26 8.06 0.25
CA CYS A 140 -3.98 7.75 -0.40
C CYS A 140 -3.03 7.12 0.62
N LYS A 141 -2.61 5.86 0.38
CA LYS A 141 -1.74 5.12 1.30
C LYS A 141 -0.59 4.44 0.58
N THR A 142 0.58 4.49 1.22
CA THR A 142 1.72 3.64 0.94
C THR A 142 1.78 2.57 2.03
N LEU A 143 1.91 1.30 1.62
CA LEU A 143 2.11 0.16 2.51
C LEU A 143 3.44 -0.50 2.23
N GLU A 144 4.25 -0.69 3.27
CA GLU A 144 5.62 -1.18 3.21
C GLU A 144 5.78 -2.44 4.05
N ILE A 145 6.46 -3.43 3.51
CA ILE A 145 6.79 -4.71 4.16
C ILE A 145 8.23 -5.11 3.82
N PRO A 146 8.93 -5.92 4.63
CA PRO A 146 10.21 -6.47 4.20
C PRO A 146 10.10 -7.22 2.87
N CYS A 147 11.03 -6.97 1.94
CA CYS A 147 11.07 -7.70 0.68
C CYS A 147 11.35 -9.19 0.90
N PHE A 148 10.64 -10.05 0.17
CA PHE A 148 10.86 -11.49 0.18
C PHE A 148 11.59 -11.93 -1.10
N ASN A 149 12.69 -12.65 -0.94
CA ASN A 149 13.41 -13.25 -2.07
C ASN A 149 12.77 -14.57 -2.55
N LYS A 150 11.85 -15.15 -1.75
CA LYS A 150 11.12 -16.37 -2.08
C LYS A 150 9.67 -16.01 -2.35
N LYS A 151 9.13 -16.53 -3.47
CA LYS A 151 7.69 -16.46 -3.71
C LYS A 151 6.96 -17.17 -2.57
N PHE A 152 6.01 -16.48 -1.98
CA PHE A 152 5.13 -17.07 -0.97
C PHE A 152 3.75 -17.34 -1.53
N TYR A 153 3.40 -16.87 -2.74
CA TYR A 153 2.16 -17.27 -3.40
C TYR A 153 2.43 -18.25 -4.55
N ASN A 154 1.63 -19.30 -4.66
CA ASN A 154 1.65 -20.19 -5.81
C ASN A 154 0.23 -20.76 -6.08
N GLU A 155 -0.25 -20.59 -7.32
CA GLU A 155 -1.58 -21.00 -7.78
C GLU A 155 -1.82 -22.51 -7.64
N SER A 156 -0.78 -23.35 -7.71
CA SER A 156 -0.89 -24.79 -7.51
C SER A 156 -1.24 -25.19 -6.07
N TYR A 157 -0.99 -24.32 -5.10
CA TYR A 157 -1.30 -24.52 -3.67
C TYR A 157 -2.71 -24.01 -3.29
N LYS A 158 -3.46 -23.45 -4.24
CA LYS A 158 -4.82 -22.91 -4.01
C LYS A 158 -5.88 -23.99 -3.72
N LYS A 159 -5.49 -25.28 -3.65
CA LYS A 159 -6.38 -26.43 -3.51
C LYS A 159 -6.35 -27.17 -2.17
N GLN A 160 -5.51 -26.82 -1.20
CA GLN A 160 -5.55 -27.48 0.11
C GLN A 160 -5.80 -26.48 1.24
N TYR A 161 -7.08 -26.33 1.56
CA TYR A 161 -7.58 -25.66 2.75
C TYR A 161 -7.88 -26.76 3.79
N ASN A 162 -6.91 -27.08 4.64
CA ASN A 162 -7.16 -27.89 5.85
C ASN A 162 -6.77 -27.05 7.05
N GLY A 163 -7.73 -26.28 7.57
CA GLY A 163 -7.71 -25.72 8.93
C GLY A 163 -6.48 -24.88 9.32
N ASN A 164 -6.66 -23.56 9.27
CA ASN A 164 -5.92 -22.54 10.04
C ASN A 164 -4.49 -22.13 9.61
N GLU A 165 -3.87 -22.75 8.62
CA GLU A 165 -2.61 -22.23 8.05
C GLU A 165 -2.73 -22.05 6.54
N ILE A 166 -2.41 -20.85 6.05
CA ILE A 166 -2.44 -20.59 4.61
C ILE A 166 -1.28 -21.35 3.98
N LEU A 167 -1.59 -22.38 3.17
CA LEU A 167 -0.65 -23.36 2.61
C LEU A 167 0.60 -22.73 1.95
N TYR A 168 0.47 -21.51 1.44
CA TYR A 168 1.54 -20.80 0.73
C TYR A 168 2.55 -20.09 1.67
N LEU A 169 2.20 -19.89 2.95
CA LEU A 169 3.09 -19.30 3.97
C LEU A 169 4.08 -20.30 4.57
N ASN A 170 3.93 -21.61 4.32
CA ASN A 170 4.74 -22.65 4.94
C ASN A 170 6.25 -22.50 4.70
N ASN A 171 6.64 -21.80 3.63
CA ASN A 171 8.04 -21.56 3.28
C ASN A 171 8.68 -20.36 3.99
N LEU A 172 7.91 -19.62 4.80
CA LEU A 172 8.37 -18.43 5.52
C LEU A 172 8.66 -18.75 6.98
N ASP A 173 9.64 -18.05 7.56
CA ASP A 173 9.88 -18.07 9.00
C ASP A 173 8.73 -17.39 9.76
N LYS A 174 8.64 -17.65 11.07
CA LYS A 174 7.55 -17.14 11.92
C LYS A 174 7.40 -15.62 11.86
N LYS A 175 8.50 -14.86 11.82
CA LYS A 175 8.45 -13.39 11.79
C LYS A 175 7.92 -12.90 10.44
N SER A 176 8.41 -13.49 9.35
CA SER A 176 7.90 -13.22 8.00
C SER A 176 6.41 -13.54 7.85
N LYS A 177 5.93 -14.65 8.44
CA LYS A 177 4.50 -15.00 8.46
C LYS A 177 3.65 -13.92 9.14
N LEU A 178 4.11 -13.41 10.29
CA LEU A 178 3.42 -12.32 11.00
C LEU A 178 3.37 -11.04 10.16
N SER A 179 4.48 -10.65 9.52
CA SER A 179 4.50 -9.50 8.60
C SER A 179 3.50 -9.66 7.47
N VAL A 180 3.48 -10.83 6.81
CA VAL A 180 2.55 -11.12 5.71
C VAL A 180 1.09 -11.07 6.17
N ASN A 181 0.77 -11.63 7.34
CA ASN A 181 -0.57 -11.61 7.89
C ASN A 181 -1.04 -10.19 8.21
N THR A 182 -0.21 -9.39 8.89
CA THR A 182 -0.53 -7.97 9.17
C THR A 182 -0.73 -7.20 7.87
N TYR A 183 0.15 -7.36 6.89
CA TYR A 183 0.08 -6.64 5.63
C TYR A 183 -1.16 -7.02 4.79
N LEU A 184 -1.47 -8.32 4.70
CA LEU A 184 -2.68 -8.81 4.03
C LEU A 184 -3.95 -8.28 4.69
N ASP A 185 -3.97 -8.23 6.02
CA ASP A 185 -5.12 -7.71 6.75
C ASP A 185 -5.38 -6.23 6.41
N ILE A 186 -4.35 -5.38 6.38
CA ILE A 186 -4.51 -3.98 5.97
C ILE A 186 -4.95 -3.84 4.51
N ILE A 187 -4.38 -4.65 3.59
CA ILE A 187 -4.81 -4.66 2.19
C ILE A 187 -6.29 -5.04 2.08
N LYS A 188 -6.73 -6.05 2.83
CA LYS A 188 -8.13 -6.49 2.84
C LYS A 188 -9.07 -5.44 3.43
N ILE A 189 -8.64 -4.72 4.47
CA ILE A 189 -9.38 -3.56 4.99
C ILE A 189 -9.56 -2.54 3.87
N LEU A 190 -8.48 -2.09 3.22
CA LEU A 190 -8.53 -1.12 2.12
C LEU A 190 -9.37 -1.61 0.92
N ALA A 191 -9.35 -2.92 0.64
CA ALA A 191 -10.16 -3.53 -0.40
C ALA A 191 -11.65 -3.57 -0.06
N LYS A 192 -12.04 -3.58 1.22
CA LYS A 192 -13.44 -3.70 1.68
C LYS A 192 -14.11 -2.39 2.08
N VAL A 193 -13.37 -1.43 2.61
CA VAL A 193 -13.93 -0.14 3.07
C VAL A 193 -14.56 0.63 1.92
N LYS A 194 -15.71 1.27 2.15
CA LYS A 194 -16.47 1.97 1.11
C LYS A 194 -16.09 3.43 1.00
N ASN A 195 -15.65 4.03 2.09
CA ASN A 195 -15.30 5.44 2.18
C ASN A 195 -14.19 5.67 3.22
N ARG A 196 -13.75 6.92 3.34
CA ARG A 196 -12.71 7.33 4.29
C ARG A 196 -13.13 7.12 5.74
N GLU A 197 -14.35 7.46 6.09
CA GLU A 197 -14.85 7.39 7.47
C GLU A 197 -14.78 5.96 8.00
N GLU A 198 -15.26 4.99 7.23
CA GLU A 198 -15.17 3.57 7.57
C GLU A 198 -13.72 3.10 7.73
N PHE A 199 -12.82 3.56 6.84
CA PHE A 199 -11.40 3.25 6.95
C PHE A 199 -10.78 3.86 8.22
N GLN A 200 -11.10 5.11 8.54
CA GLN A 200 -10.61 5.78 9.74
C GLN A 200 -11.11 5.07 11.00
N GLU A 201 -12.40 4.75 11.08
CA GLU A 201 -13.00 4.07 12.24
C GLU A 201 -12.32 2.73 12.52
N ILE A 202 -12.14 1.90 11.49
CA ILE A 202 -11.43 0.62 11.62
C ILE A 202 -10.00 0.83 12.13
N MET A 203 -9.28 1.82 11.58
CA MET A 203 -7.89 2.07 11.93
C MET A 203 -7.73 2.72 13.30
N ILE A 204 -8.69 3.53 13.76
CA ILE A 204 -8.72 4.07 15.13
C ILE A 204 -8.91 2.93 16.13
N ASN A 205 -9.85 2.02 15.86
CA ASN A 205 -10.12 0.89 16.75
C ASN A 205 -8.94 -0.07 16.83
N LYS A 206 -8.23 -0.28 15.72
CA LYS A 206 -7.13 -1.25 15.65
C LYS A 206 -5.76 -0.68 16.02
N TYR A 207 -5.50 0.58 15.67
CA TYR A 207 -4.19 1.23 15.78
C TYR A 207 -4.31 2.70 16.27
N PRO A 208 -4.90 2.95 17.46
CA PRO A 208 -5.26 4.30 17.88
C PRO A 208 -4.04 5.25 17.95
N LYS A 209 -2.92 4.78 18.51
CA LYS A 209 -1.69 5.58 18.62
C LYS A 209 -1.08 5.92 17.27
N GLN A 210 -1.14 4.98 16.33
CA GLN A 210 -0.64 5.16 14.97
C GLN A 210 -1.51 6.15 14.20
N VAL A 211 -2.83 6.12 14.40
CA VAL A 211 -3.73 7.12 13.82
C VAL A 211 -3.43 8.51 14.38
N GLU A 212 -3.29 8.67 15.70
CA GLU A 212 -2.89 9.95 16.32
C GLU A 212 -1.59 10.50 15.71
N LEU A 213 -0.59 9.64 15.53
CA LEU A 213 0.68 10.01 14.90
C LEU A 213 0.49 10.43 13.43
N ALA A 214 -0.36 9.72 12.69
CA ALA A 214 -0.69 10.06 11.32
C ALA A 214 -1.40 11.42 11.21
N VAL A 215 -2.32 11.73 12.13
CA VAL A 215 -2.99 13.04 12.22
C VAL A 215 -1.96 14.14 12.42
N LYS A 216 -1.02 13.93 13.35
CA LYS A 216 0.06 14.88 13.61
C LYS A 216 0.90 15.14 12.36
N TYR A 217 1.33 14.08 11.68
CA TYR A 217 2.13 14.21 10.44
C TYR A 217 1.35 14.85 9.29
N ALA A 218 0.06 14.55 9.16
CA ALA A 218 -0.79 15.16 8.15
C ALA A 218 -0.88 16.68 8.36
N LYS A 219 -1.17 17.12 9.59
CA LYS A 219 -1.21 18.54 9.95
C LYS A 219 0.10 19.25 9.68
N GLU A 220 1.22 18.58 9.97
CA GLU A 220 2.57 19.10 9.76
C GLU A 220 2.94 19.31 8.27
N ILE A 221 2.38 18.53 7.34
CA ILE A 221 2.73 18.53 5.91
C ILE A 221 1.70 19.27 5.05
N PHE A 222 0.42 19.21 5.44
CA PHE A 222 -0.72 19.68 4.66
C PHE A 222 -1.49 20.82 5.35
N GLY A 223 -1.23 21.12 6.62
CA GLY A 223 -1.93 22.15 7.38
C GLY A 223 -3.13 21.61 8.19
N GLY A 224 -3.70 22.45 9.06
CA GLY A 224 -4.73 22.07 10.02
C GLY A 224 -6.07 21.66 9.43
N GLU A 225 -6.37 22.07 8.19
CA GLU A 225 -7.61 21.76 7.48
C GLU A 225 -7.58 20.38 6.80
N PHE A 226 -6.41 19.73 6.73
CA PHE A 226 -6.29 18.43 6.09
C PHE A 226 -6.93 17.32 6.93
N PRO A 227 -7.70 16.39 6.34
CA PRO A 227 -8.36 15.34 7.10
C PRO A 227 -7.38 14.53 7.94
N PRO A 228 -7.76 14.14 9.16
CA PRO A 228 -6.84 13.58 10.14
C PRO A 228 -6.15 12.29 9.68
N PHE A 229 -6.79 11.43 8.87
CA PHE A 229 -6.18 10.16 8.45
C PHE A 229 -6.68 9.60 7.12
#